data_AF-A0A2E5PD53-F1
#
_entry.id   AF-A0A2E5PD53-F1
#
_cell.length_a   1.000
_cell.length_b   1.000
_cell.length_c   1.000
_cell.angle_alpha   90.00
_cell.angle_beta   90.00
_cell.angle_gamma   90.00
#
_symmetry.space_group_name_H-M   'P 1'
#
loop_
_entity.id
_entity.type
_entity.pdbx_description
1 polymer ?
#
loop_
_entity_poly.entity_id
_entity_poly.type
_entity_poly.pdbx_seq_one_letter_code
_entity_poly.pdbx_strand_id
1 'polypeptide(L)'
;MAASENKVRKFGHPGKGRRNARYEGKGRQIDPAALADIQKLLGKAPRRRDLLIEHLHLIQDSKGQLSTPHLVALAHEMKLSLAEVFEVATFYAHFDAVADGETSPPPVTIRVCDSLSCEIAGSESLYQALEERLDKTKIRILRAPCMGRCECAPVAEIGHRHIVSASPESVAKVAEAGQTEPEIATYIEIDQYMKNGGYGLIRSCLNGDFNVENILSILEDSNLRGLGGAGFPTGRKWRFVRAEPKPRLLAVNADEGEPGTFKDRYYMERDPHRFLEGMLIAAWAVEAEECFIYLRDEYPGIRHILETEITKLQNAGLAKDTKITLRRGAGAYICGEESAMLESIEGKRGEPRHKPPFPSQVGLFGRPTLINNVETLYWVRDIIERGANWFANEGRNGSKGLRSFSVSGRVADPGVKLAPAGITVNELIQEYCGGMAEGHIFKAYLPGGASGGILPASKGDIPLDFGTLESEGCLIGSAAVIVLSNQDNLRAAALNLMRFFEYESCGQCTPCRVGTEKAVKLMQAPEWDGPLLTELSQTMMDASICGLGQAAPNPLLMVLKYFPEDLT
;
A
#
# COMPACT_ATOMS: atom_id res chain seq x y z
N MET A 1 46.25 62.82 -6.95
CA MET A 1 45.70 61.53 -6.50
C MET A 1 44.31 61.39 -7.10
N ALA A 2 44.17 60.51 -8.08
CA ALA A 2 42.95 60.34 -8.86
C ALA A 2 41.89 59.58 -8.04
N ALA A 3 40.66 60.08 -8.05
CA ALA A 3 39.51 59.43 -7.43
C ALA A 3 39.24 58.07 -8.11
N SER A 4 39.18 57.01 -7.31
CA SER A 4 38.82 55.67 -7.77
C SER A 4 37.33 55.64 -8.15
N GLU A 5 37.04 55.53 -9.44
CA GLU A 5 35.69 55.23 -9.93
C GLU A 5 35.25 53.86 -9.38
N ASN A 6 34.26 53.89 -8.50
CA ASN A 6 33.58 52.71 -7.99
C ASN A 6 32.67 52.14 -9.10
N LYS A 7 33.26 51.42 -10.07
CA LYS A 7 32.49 50.78 -11.16
C LYS A 7 31.86 49.47 -10.66
N VAL A 8 30.60 49.55 -10.24
CA VAL A 8 29.74 48.38 -10.05
C VAL A 8 29.63 47.63 -11.38
N ARG A 9 30.05 46.37 -11.40
CA ARG A 9 29.96 45.48 -12.57
C ARG A 9 28.47 45.24 -12.86
N LYS A 10 27.92 45.89 -13.89
CA LYS A 10 26.54 45.61 -14.34
C LYS A 10 26.49 44.20 -14.91
N PHE A 11 25.87 43.27 -14.19
CA PHE A 11 25.45 42.00 -14.77
C PHE A 11 24.48 42.27 -15.92
N GLY A 12 24.75 41.68 -17.08
CA GLY A 12 23.88 41.83 -18.26
C GLY A 12 22.50 41.26 -17.96
N HIS A 13 21.45 42.03 -18.24
CA HIS A 13 20.07 41.56 -18.15
C HIS A 13 19.89 40.34 -19.06
N PRO A 14 19.27 39.23 -18.60
CA PRO A 14 19.16 37.98 -19.38
C PRO A 14 18.42 38.14 -20.72
N GLY A 15 17.63 39.22 -20.87
CA GLY A 15 16.98 39.62 -22.11
C GLY A 15 17.84 40.36 -23.14
N LYS A 16 19.12 40.69 -22.85
CA LYS A 16 20.06 41.21 -23.87
C LYS A 16 20.60 40.04 -24.71
N GLY A 17 19.69 39.39 -25.45
CA GLY A 17 20.00 38.23 -26.28
C GLY A 17 21.01 38.53 -27.39
N ARG A 18 21.88 37.55 -27.66
CA ARG A 18 22.63 37.44 -28.92
C ARG A 18 21.61 37.31 -30.05
N ARG A 19 21.39 38.38 -30.82
CA ARG A 19 20.35 38.46 -31.87
C ARG A 19 20.47 37.41 -33.00
N ASN A 20 21.56 36.64 -33.06
CA ASN A 20 21.83 35.64 -34.11
C ASN A 20 22.29 34.26 -33.57
N ALA A 21 22.00 33.91 -32.31
CA ALA A 21 22.25 32.53 -31.87
C ALA A 21 21.23 31.60 -32.53
N ARG A 22 21.68 30.59 -33.29
CA ARG A 22 20.81 29.48 -33.71
C ARG A 22 20.13 28.94 -32.45
N TYR A 23 18.80 28.83 -32.49
CA TYR A 23 18.04 28.16 -31.45
C TYR A 23 18.37 26.66 -31.53
N GLU A 24 19.47 26.26 -30.89
CA GLU A 24 19.69 24.87 -30.51
C GLU A 24 18.74 24.65 -29.33
N GLY A 25 17.70 23.84 -29.55
CA GLY A 25 16.61 23.66 -28.58
C GLY A 25 17.18 23.41 -27.17
N LYS A 26 16.83 24.27 -26.22
CA LYS A 26 17.26 24.11 -24.83
C LYS A 26 16.59 22.85 -24.27
N GLY A 27 17.38 21.84 -23.90
CA GLY A 27 16.90 20.59 -23.28
C GLY A 27 17.56 19.34 -23.84
N ARG A 28 17.31 18.19 -23.21
CA ARG A 28 17.70 16.87 -23.75
C ARG A 28 17.00 16.65 -25.10
N GLN A 29 17.76 16.27 -26.12
CA GLN A 29 17.22 16.00 -27.45
C GLN A 29 16.48 14.66 -27.47
N ILE A 30 15.44 14.56 -28.28
CA ILE A 30 14.67 13.33 -28.44
C ILE A 30 15.45 12.39 -29.36
N ASP A 31 15.72 11.19 -28.88
CA ASP A 31 16.27 10.11 -29.70
C ASP A 31 15.13 9.54 -30.59
N PRO A 32 15.24 9.58 -31.93
CA PRO A 32 14.23 9.03 -32.84
C PRO A 32 13.93 7.54 -32.62
N ALA A 33 14.94 6.75 -32.21
CA ALA A 33 14.76 5.33 -31.95
C ALA A 33 13.93 5.10 -30.68
N ALA A 34 14.27 5.81 -29.59
CA ALA A 34 13.50 5.76 -28.35
C ALA A 34 12.06 6.26 -28.56
N LEU A 35 11.85 7.30 -29.37
CA LEU A 35 10.51 7.78 -29.70
C LEU A 35 9.68 6.74 -30.46
N ALA A 36 10.27 6.10 -31.48
CA ALA A 36 9.60 5.05 -32.23
C ALA A 36 9.24 3.85 -31.33
N ASP A 37 10.13 3.49 -30.41
CA ASP A 37 9.90 2.46 -29.41
C ASP A 37 8.72 2.80 -28.49
N ILE A 38 8.69 4.01 -27.93
CA ILE A 38 7.56 4.48 -27.10
C ILE A 38 6.25 4.49 -27.89
N GLN A 39 6.24 5.02 -29.11
CA GLN A 39 5.04 5.07 -29.94
C GLN A 39 4.51 3.67 -30.26
N LYS A 40 5.41 2.70 -30.51
CA LYS A 40 5.07 1.31 -30.71
C LYS A 40 4.48 0.68 -29.44
N LEU A 41 5.12 0.90 -28.28
CA LEU A 41 4.66 0.37 -26.99
C LEU A 41 3.29 0.90 -26.60
N LEU A 42 3.07 2.21 -26.73
CA LEU A 42 1.80 2.83 -26.38
C LEU A 42 0.69 2.51 -27.39
N GLY A 43 1.03 2.26 -28.65
CA GLY A 43 0.08 1.91 -29.71
C GLY A 43 -1.07 2.90 -29.78
N LYS A 44 -2.30 2.44 -29.55
CA LYS A 44 -3.53 3.25 -29.53
C LYS A 44 -3.96 3.73 -28.13
N ALA A 45 -3.21 3.39 -27.08
CA ALA A 45 -3.53 3.82 -25.72
C ALA A 45 -3.57 5.35 -25.62
N PRO A 46 -4.49 5.95 -24.86
CA PRO A 46 -4.59 7.40 -24.83
C PRO A 46 -3.42 8.04 -24.08
N ARG A 47 -2.97 9.21 -24.55
CA ARG A 47 -1.87 10.00 -23.96
C ARG A 47 -2.40 10.97 -22.91
N ARG A 48 -3.14 10.44 -21.92
CA ARG A 48 -3.64 11.25 -20.80
C ARG A 48 -2.62 11.24 -19.67
N ARG A 49 -2.55 12.33 -18.90
CA ARG A 49 -1.64 12.46 -17.74
C ARG A 49 -1.83 11.32 -16.74
N ASP A 50 -3.08 10.96 -16.45
CA ASP A 50 -3.41 9.94 -15.45
C ASP A 50 -2.89 8.54 -15.81
N LEU A 51 -2.47 8.30 -17.04
CA LEU A 51 -1.89 7.03 -17.49
C LEU A 51 -0.36 7.05 -17.44
N LEU A 52 0.28 8.07 -16.87
CA LEU A 52 1.74 8.15 -16.82
C LEU A 52 2.35 6.92 -16.15
N ILE A 53 1.86 6.53 -14.98
CA ILE A 53 2.38 5.36 -14.24
C ILE A 53 2.16 4.06 -15.01
N GLU A 54 0.99 3.89 -15.65
CA GLU A 54 0.71 2.74 -16.53
C GLU A 54 1.70 2.68 -17.71
N HIS A 55 2.02 3.82 -18.31
CA HIS A 55 2.99 3.91 -19.40
C HIS A 55 4.43 3.67 -18.92
N LEU A 56 4.77 4.07 -17.69
CA LEU A 56 6.05 3.74 -17.07
C LEU A 56 6.15 2.22 -16.81
N HIS A 57 5.09 1.55 -16.34
CA HIS A 57 5.06 0.09 -16.24
C HIS A 57 5.28 -0.57 -17.60
N LEU A 58 4.62 -0.11 -18.67
CA LEU A 58 4.83 -0.66 -20.01
C LEU A 58 6.30 -0.58 -20.46
N ILE A 59 7.00 0.50 -20.13
CA ILE A 59 8.43 0.64 -20.42
C ILE A 59 9.24 -0.29 -19.52
N GLN A 60 9.02 -0.29 -18.21
CA GLN A 60 9.72 -1.13 -17.25
C GLN A 60 9.59 -2.62 -17.61
N ASP A 61 8.36 -3.09 -17.87
CA ASP A 61 8.09 -4.50 -18.21
C ASP A 61 8.70 -4.88 -19.56
N SER A 62 8.69 -3.98 -20.56
CA SER A 62 9.22 -4.27 -21.90
C SER A 62 10.75 -4.13 -22.00
N LYS A 63 11.35 -3.23 -21.21
CA LYS A 63 12.77 -2.83 -21.37
C LYS A 63 13.63 -3.20 -20.17
N GLY A 64 13.03 -3.63 -19.05
CA GLY A 64 13.69 -3.95 -17.79
C GLY A 64 14.22 -2.73 -17.03
N GLN A 65 14.00 -1.52 -17.54
CA GLN A 65 14.47 -0.27 -16.96
C GLN A 65 13.76 0.94 -17.59
N LEU A 66 13.82 2.07 -16.90
CA LEU A 66 13.42 3.38 -17.38
C LEU A 66 14.66 4.21 -17.72
N SER A 67 15.21 4.03 -18.93
CA SER A 67 16.38 4.81 -19.33
C SER A 67 16.02 6.25 -19.69
N THR A 68 16.99 7.16 -19.51
CA THR A 68 16.85 8.57 -19.88
C THR A 68 16.26 8.80 -21.28
N PRO A 69 16.74 8.16 -22.37
CA PRO A 69 16.14 8.34 -23.70
C PRO A 69 14.66 7.98 -23.78
N HIS A 70 14.22 6.90 -23.11
CA HIS A 70 12.82 6.50 -23.07
C HIS A 70 11.96 7.47 -22.26
N LEU A 71 12.47 8.00 -21.14
CA LEU A 71 11.76 9.00 -20.34
C LEU A 71 11.59 10.33 -21.11
N VAL A 72 12.62 10.76 -21.86
CA VAL A 72 12.54 11.93 -22.75
C VAL A 72 11.51 11.71 -23.85
N ALA A 73 11.52 10.54 -24.49
CA ALA A 73 10.57 10.17 -25.52
C ALA A 73 9.13 10.12 -24.98
N LEU A 74 8.92 9.54 -23.80
CA LEU A 74 7.61 9.48 -23.14
C LEU A 74 7.09 10.87 -22.79
N ALA A 75 7.94 11.72 -22.21
CA ALA A 75 7.58 13.11 -21.89
C ALA A 75 7.13 13.88 -23.15
N HIS A 76 7.86 13.73 -24.25
CA HIS A 76 7.49 14.32 -25.53
C HIS A 76 6.15 13.78 -26.05
N GLU A 77 5.98 12.45 -26.09
CA GLU A 77 4.78 11.79 -26.61
C GLU A 77 3.52 12.13 -25.80
N MET A 78 3.65 12.27 -24.47
CA MET A 78 2.56 12.64 -23.56
C MET A 78 2.35 14.16 -23.43
N LYS A 79 3.22 14.98 -24.02
CA LYS A 79 3.24 16.45 -23.87
C LYS A 79 3.37 16.89 -22.41
N LEU A 80 4.19 16.17 -21.64
CA LEU A 80 4.56 16.50 -20.27
C LEU A 80 5.98 17.05 -20.24
N SER A 81 6.34 17.78 -19.19
CA SER A 81 7.74 18.11 -18.98
C SER A 81 8.53 16.85 -18.55
N LEU A 82 9.81 16.80 -18.91
CA LEU A 82 10.69 15.73 -18.44
C LEU A 82 10.75 15.68 -16.91
N ALA A 83 10.70 16.83 -16.24
CA ALA A 83 10.71 16.90 -14.78
C ALA A 83 9.51 16.16 -14.17
N GLU A 84 8.30 16.39 -14.69
CA GLU A 84 7.10 15.69 -14.22
C GLU A 84 7.20 14.17 -14.41
N VAL A 85 7.71 13.72 -15.56
CA VAL A 85 7.89 12.29 -15.83
C VAL A 85 8.97 11.69 -14.93
N PHE A 86 10.10 12.38 -14.78
CA PHE A 86 11.23 11.91 -14.00
C PHE A 86 10.91 11.85 -12.51
N GLU A 87 10.27 12.88 -11.95
CA GLU A 87 9.87 12.93 -10.54
C GLU A 87 8.89 11.81 -10.17
N VAL A 88 7.99 11.44 -11.09
CA VAL A 88 7.11 10.27 -10.92
C VAL A 88 7.92 8.99 -11.01
N ALA A 89 8.74 8.82 -12.05
CA ALA A 89 9.54 7.61 -12.24
C ALA A 89 10.48 7.31 -11.06
N THR A 90 11.06 8.33 -10.42
CA THR A 90 11.99 8.15 -9.29
C THR A 90 11.33 8.08 -7.91
N PHE A 91 10.02 8.33 -7.82
CA PHE A 91 9.29 8.27 -6.55
C PHE A 91 8.93 6.84 -6.16
N TYR A 92 8.66 5.98 -7.14
CA TYR A 92 8.15 4.63 -6.93
C TYR A 92 9.28 3.59 -6.95
N ALA A 93 9.32 2.70 -5.94
CA ALA A 93 10.45 1.80 -5.72
C ALA A 93 10.61 0.72 -6.81
N HIS A 94 9.55 0.41 -7.57
CA HIS A 94 9.58 -0.65 -8.59
C HIS A 94 10.03 -0.16 -9.96
N PHE A 95 10.30 1.14 -10.10
CA PHE A 95 10.81 1.72 -11.33
C PHE A 95 12.33 1.86 -11.27
N ASP A 96 13.01 1.17 -12.19
CA ASP A 96 14.46 1.24 -12.32
C ASP A 96 14.84 2.41 -13.23
N ALA A 97 14.85 3.63 -12.69
CA ALA A 97 15.30 4.82 -13.40
C ALA A 97 16.84 4.81 -13.56
N VAL A 98 17.31 4.74 -14.81
CA VAL A 98 18.75 4.66 -15.15
C VAL A 98 19.22 5.95 -15.83
N ALA A 99 20.20 6.62 -15.23
CA ALA A 99 20.78 7.86 -15.75
C ALA A 99 21.77 7.60 -16.90
N ASP A 100 22.18 8.67 -17.59
CA ASP A 100 23.11 8.58 -18.71
C ASP A 100 24.48 8.05 -18.24
N GLY A 101 24.93 6.93 -18.82
CA GLY A 101 26.22 6.32 -18.48
C GLY A 101 26.19 5.37 -17.28
N GLU A 102 25.04 5.17 -16.65
CA GLU A 102 24.86 4.13 -15.63
C GLU A 102 24.66 2.75 -16.27
N THR A 103 25.12 1.71 -15.58
CA THR A 103 24.99 0.32 -16.02
C THR A 103 23.54 -0.14 -15.85
N SER A 104 23.00 -0.79 -16.88
CA SER A 104 21.69 -1.45 -16.79
C SER A 104 21.66 -2.48 -15.66
N PRO A 105 20.53 -2.60 -14.94
CA PRO A 105 20.38 -3.65 -13.95
C PRO A 105 20.45 -5.03 -14.63
N PRO A 106 20.95 -6.05 -13.92
CA PRO A 106 20.84 -7.43 -14.35
C PRO A 106 19.39 -7.80 -14.70
N PRO A 107 19.18 -8.70 -15.69
CA PRO A 107 17.85 -9.00 -16.24
C PRO A 107 16.91 -9.68 -15.23
N VAL A 108 17.47 -10.33 -14.20
CA VAL A 108 16.70 -10.97 -13.14
C VAL A 108 16.97 -10.21 -11.84
N THR A 109 15.88 -9.79 -11.18
CA THR A 109 15.94 -9.20 -9.85
C THR A 109 15.26 -10.14 -8.86
N ILE A 110 15.98 -10.44 -7.78
CA ILE A 110 15.47 -11.12 -6.60
C ILE A 110 15.26 -10.05 -5.53
N ARG A 111 14.06 -10.00 -4.95
CA ARG A 111 13.75 -9.15 -3.80
C ARG A 111 13.58 -10.03 -2.58
N VAL A 112 14.26 -9.73 -1.48
CA VAL A 112 14.10 -10.41 -0.20
C VAL A 112 13.36 -9.48 0.74
N CYS A 113 12.24 -9.95 1.28
CA CYS A 113 11.42 -9.16 2.20
C CYS A 113 12.17 -8.93 3.51
N ASP A 114 12.34 -7.66 3.92
CA ASP A 114 13.03 -7.29 5.15
C ASP A 114 12.10 -6.77 6.27
N SER A 115 10.78 -6.81 6.04
CA SER A 115 9.80 -6.48 7.08
C SER A 115 9.87 -7.42 8.29
N LEU A 116 9.42 -6.93 9.45
CA LEU A 116 9.56 -7.59 10.76
C LEU A 116 9.27 -9.10 10.77
N SER A 117 8.14 -9.56 10.21
CA SER A 117 7.81 -11.00 10.22
C SER A 117 8.83 -11.85 9.45
N CYS A 118 9.39 -11.32 8.36
CA CYS A 118 10.45 -11.98 7.60
C CYS A 118 11.81 -11.87 8.30
N GLU A 119 12.10 -10.75 8.93
CA GLU A 119 13.34 -10.55 9.69
C GLU A 119 13.45 -11.55 10.84
N ILE A 120 12.41 -11.68 11.67
CA ILE A 120 12.39 -12.67 12.77
C ILE A 120 12.38 -14.12 12.26
N ALA A 121 11.95 -14.34 11.01
CA ALA A 121 12.03 -15.63 10.33
C ALA A 121 13.38 -15.88 9.62
N GLY A 122 14.34 -14.97 9.73
CA GLY A 122 15.71 -15.13 9.22
C GLY A 122 15.96 -14.59 7.82
N SER A 123 15.19 -13.60 7.35
CA SER A 123 15.39 -13.04 5.99
C SER A 123 16.74 -12.37 5.79
N GLU A 124 17.39 -11.86 6.84
CA GLU A 124 18.76 -11.35 6.78
C GLU A 124 19.76 -12.44 6.38
N SER A 125 19.67 -13.61 7.02
CA SER A 125 20.52 -14.75 6.70
C SER A 125 20.24 -15.27 5.29
N LEU A 126 18.97 -15.27 4.87
CA LEU A 126 18.59 -15.59 3.49
C LEU A 126 19.25 -14.62 2.49
N TYR A 127 19.16 -13.31 2.73
CA TYR A 127 19.77 -12.29 1.87
C TYR A 127 21.29 -12.50 1.74
N GLN A 128 21.99 -12.69 2.85
CA GLN A 128 23.44 -12.91 2.86
C GLN A 128 23.83 -14.19 2.11
N ALA A 129 23.12 -15.29 2.35
CA ALA A 129 23.38 -16.55 1.65
C ALA A 129 23.17 -16.45 0.13
N LEU A 130 22.17 -15.68 -0.32
CA LEU A 130 21.94 -15.44 -1.74
C LEU A 130 23.05 -14.58 -2.37
N GLU A 131 23.49 -13.53 -1.66
CA GLU A 131 24.59 -12.66 -2.07
C GLU A 131 25.92 -13.41 -2.25
N GLU A 132 26.15 -14.46 -1.47
CA GLU A 132 27.32 -15.34 -1.59
C GLU A 132 27.17 -16.40 -2.69
N ARG A 133 25.95 -16.90 -2.90
CA ARG A 133 25.68 -18.04 -3.80
C ARG A 133 25.50 -17.64 -5.26
N LEU A 134 24.90 -16.48 -5.53
CA LEU A 134 24.46 -16.10 -6.88
C LEU A 134 25.42 -15.13 -7.57
N ASP A 135 25.51 -15.27 -8.89
CA ASP A 135 26.35 -14.41 -9.73
C ASP A 135 25.70 -13.02 -9.91
N LYS A 136 26.25 -12.02 -9.21
CA LYS A 136 25.76 -10.63 -9.21
C LYS A 136 25.83 -9.94 -10.57
N THR A 137 26.59 -10.49 -11.53
CA THR A 137 26.59 -9.97 -12.91
C THR A 137 25.35 -10.38 -13.70
N LYS A 138 24.65 -11.42 -13.24
CA LYS A 138 23.46 -11.99 -13.89
C LYS A 138 22.18 -11.73 -13.10
N ILE A 139 22.29 -11.66 -11.78
CA ILE A 139 21.15 -11.54 -10.87
C ILE A 139 21.40 -10.39 -9.91
N ARG A 140 20.44 -9.47 -9.84
CA ARG A 140 20.42 -8.41 -8.83
C ARG A 140 19.64 -8.90 -7.61
N ILE A 141 20.21 -8.75 -6.42
CA ILE A 141 19.51 -9.08 -5.16
C ILE A 141 19.25 -7.77 -4.43
N LEU A 142 17.99 -7.52 -4.06
CA LEU A 142 17.54 -6.33 -3.37
C LEU A 142 16.82 -6.71 -2.08
N ARG A 143 16.80 -5.80 -1.13
CA ARG A 143 15.82 -5.80 -0.04
C ARG A 143 14.54 -5.13 -0.52
N ALA A 144 13.42 -5.55 0.04
CA ALA A 144 12.13 -4.97 -0.29
C ALA A 144 11.20 -4.96 0.93
N PRO A 145 10.27 -4.00 0.99
CA PRO A 145 9.26 -3.93 2.03
C PRO A 145 8.30 -5.15 1.99
N CYS A 146 7.34 -5.17 2.91
CA CYS A 146 6.40 -6.27 3.06
C CYS A 146 5.64 -6.61 1.77
N MET A 147 5.78 -7.83 1.26
CA MET A 147 5.07 -8.35 0.07
C MET A 147 3.69 -8.97 0.37
N GLY A 148 3.11 -8.70 1.55
CA GLY A 148 1.78 -9.18 1.92
C GLY A 148 1.68 -10.71 2.07
N ARG A 149 2.75 -11.38 2.50
CA ARG A 149 2.77 -12.84 2.76
C ARG A 149 3.42 -13.21 4.10
N CYS A 150 3.18 -12.39 5.12
CA CYS A 150 3.83 -12.53 6.44
C CYS A 150 3.50 -13.84 7.15
N GLU A 151 2.39 -14.49 6.81
CA GLU A 151 2.02 -15.81 7.31
C GLU A 151 2.91 -16.94 6.80
N CYS A 152 3.65 -16.71 5.72
CA CYS A 152 4.59 -17.68 5.15
C CYS A 152 6.04 -17.18 5.14
N ALA A 153 6.39 -16.31 6.08
CA ALA A 153 7.74 -15.75 6.22
C ALA A 153 8.83 -16.86 6.39
N PRO A 154 10.08 -16.63 5.91
CA PRO A 154 10.51 -15.47 5.12
C PRO A 154 10.07 -15.59 3.65
N VAL A 155 9.97 -14.44 2.96
CA VAL A 155 9.47 -14.34 1.58
C VAL A 155 10.53 -13.71 0.69
N ALA A 156 10.68 -14.26 -0.52
CA ALA A 156 11.42 -13.66 -1.61
C ALA A 156 10.57 -13.58 -2.87
N GLU A 157 10.90 -12.66 -3.78
CA GLU A 157 10.28 -12.53 -5.10
C GLU A 157 11.37 -12.61 -6.17
N ILE A 158 11.12 -13.35 -7.25
CA ILE A 158 11.97 -13.39 -8.45
C ILE A 158 11.12 -12.97 -9.64
N GLY A 159 11.42 -11.81 -10.23
CA GLY A 159 10.50 -11.21 -11.21
C GLY A 159 9.15 -10.88 -10.57
N HIS A 160 8.12 -11.66 -10.87
CA HIS A 160 6.78 -11.59 -10.26
C HIS A 160 6.39 -12.89 -9.51
N ARG A 161 7.33 -13.82 -9.39
CA ARG A 161 7.11 -15.09 -8.70
C ARG A 161 7.52 -14.98 -7.24
N HIS A 162 6.56 -15.16 -6.35
CA HIS A 162 6.81 -15.21 -4.91
C HIS A 162 7.26 -16.62 -4.48
N ILE A 163 8.23 -16.67 -3.58
CA ILE A 163 8.75 -17.87 -2.94
C ILE A 163 8.49 -17.72 -1.45
N VAL A 164 7.62 -18.58 -0.94
CA VAL A 164 7.22 -18.62 0.47
C VAL A 164 8.07 -19.60 1.25
N SER A 165 8.21 -19.38 2.56
CA SER A 165 9.15 -20.14 3.42
C SER A 165 10.52 -20.26 2.77
N ALA A 166 11.01 -19.13 2.25
CA ALA A 166 12.12 -19.09 1.33
C ALA A 166 13.43 -19.56 1.98
N SER A 167 14.10 -20.49 1.31
CA SER A 167 15.47 -20.92 1.60
C SER A 167 16.40 -20.56 0.45
N PRO A 168 17.73 -20.45 0.68
CA PRO A 168 18.69 -20.20 -0.39
C PRO A 168 18.56 -21.21 -1.55
N GLU A 169 18.28 -22.47 -1.25
CA GLU A 169 18.07 -23.54 -2.24
C GLU A 169 16.82 -23.31 -3.08
N SER A 170 15.70 -22.99 -2.44
CA SER A 170 14.42 -22.77 -3.13
C SER A 170 14.51 -21.56 -4.08
N VAL A 171 15.14 -20.48 -3.63
CA VAL A 171 15.32 -19.25 -4.40
C VAL A 171 16.28 -19.49 -5.57
N ALA A 172 17.44 -20.11 -5.31
CA ALA A 172 18.40 -20.44 -6.37
C ALA A 172 17.78 -21.34 -7.45
N LYS A 173 17.02 -22.37 -7.05
CA LYS A 173 16.34 -23.27 -7.99
C LYS A 173 15.38 -22.53 -8.93
N VAL A 174 14.56 -21.62 -8.40
CA VAL A 174 13.62 -20.83 -9.21
C VAL A 174 14.36 -19.84 -10.11
N ALA A 175 15.41 -19.20 -9.60
CA ALA A 175 16.26 -18.29 -10.36
C ALA A 175 16.94 -18.98 -11.55
N GLU A 176 17.57 -20.13 -11.31
CA GLU A 176 18.25 -20.96 -12.32
C GLU A 176 17.28 -21.50 -13.38
N ALA A 177 16.04 -21.81 -12.98
CA ALA A 177 14.98 -22.23 -13.88
C ALA A 177 14.36 -21.08 -14.71
N GLY A 178 14.72 -19.82 -14.41
CA GLY A 178 14.17 -18.64 -15.09
C GLY A 178 12.66 -18.46 -14.88
N GLN A 179 12.13 -18.94 -13.77
CA GLN A 179 10.68 -18.91 -13.49
C GLN A 179 10.30 -17.60 -12.80
N THR A 180 9.93 -16.60 -13.60
CA THR A 180 9.59 -15.24 -13.13
C THR A 180 8.09 -14.95 -13.10
N GLU A 181 7.28 -15.79 -13.74
CA GLU A 181 5.83 -15.57 -13.84
C GLU A 181 5.13 -15.82 -12.49
N PRO A 182 4.09 -15.01 -12.18
CA PRO A 182 3.33 -15.16 -10.95
C PRO A 182 2.56 -16.49 -10.92
N GLU A 183 2.44 -17.07 -9.74
CA GLU A 183 1.49 -18.17 -9.52
C GLU A 183 0.09 -17.59 -9.37
N ILE A 184 -0.85 -18.07 -10.17
CA ILE A 184 -2.26 -17.69 -10.07
C ILE A 184 -2.95 -18.68 -9.11
N ALA A 185 -3.46 -18.15 -8.00
CA ALA A 185 -4.21 -18.94 -7.03
C ALA A 185 -5.46 -19.56 -7.68
N THR A 186 -5.94 -20.69 -7.13
CA THR A 186 -7.29 -21.16 -7.48
C THR A 186 -8.32 -20.27 -6.78
N TYR A 187 -9.22 -19.68 -7.55
CA TYR A 187 -10.23 -18.74 -7.07
C TYR A 187 -11.63 -19.11 -7.60
N ILE A 188 -12.66 -18.53 -6.99
CA ILE A 188 -14.05 -18.65 -7.45
C ILE A 188 -14.21 -17.74 -8.68
N GLU A 189 -14.41 -18.32 -9.85
CA GLU A 189 -14.69 -17.58 -11.10
C GLU A 189 -16.13 -17.03 -11.14
N ILE A 190 -16.38 -16.04 -12.01
CA ILE A 190 -17.69 -15.36 -12.12
C ILE A 190 -18.86 -16.33 -12.32
N ASP A 191 -18.69 -17.36 -13.15
CA ASP A 191 -19.76 -18.31 -13.47
C ASP A 191 -20.13 -19.15 -12.25
N GLN A 192 -19.13 -19.54 -11.46
CA GLN A 192 -19.36 -20.25 -10.19
C GLN A 192 -20.02 -19.33 -9.17
N TYR A 193 -19.56 -18.08 -9.08
CA TYR A 193 -20.12 -17.09 -8.18
C TYR A 193 -21.60 -16.81 -8.48
N MET A 194 -21.95 -16.59 -9.76
CA MET A 194 -23.33 -16.37 -10.21
C MET A 194 -24.22 -17.59 -9.99
N LYS A 195 -23.72 -18.81 -10.21
CA LYS A 195 -24.47 -20.06 -9.95
C LYS A 195 -24.86 -20.19 -8.49
N ASN A 196 -24.05 -19.65 -7.57
CA ASN A 196 -24.31 -19.65 -6.14
C ASN A 196 -25.16 -18.46 -5.66
N GLY A 197 -25.76 -17.68 -6.58
CA GLY A 197 -26.62 -16.54 -6.27
C GLY A 197 -25.88 -15.19 -6.18
N GLY A 198 -24.58 -15.17 -6.44
CA GLY A 198 -23.81 -13.93 -6.53
C GLY A 198 -24.32 -12.99 -7.63
N TYR A 199 -24.14 -11.69 -7.41
CA TYR A 199 -24.68 -10.59 -8.21
C TYR A 199 -26.21 -10.45 -8.21
N GLY A 200 -26.93 -11.26 -7.43
CA GLY A 200 -28.38 -11.13 -7.27
C GLY A 200 -28.77 -9.77 -6.70
N LEU A 201 -28.07 -9.31 -5.66
CA LEU A 201 -28.39 -8.06 -4.97
C LEU A 201 -28.20 -6.85 -5.88
N ILE A 202 -27.07 -6.74 -6.58
CA ILE A 202 -26.85 -5.63 -7.52
C ILE A 202 -27.87 -5.65 -8.67
N ARG A 203 -28.28 -6.83 -9.17
CA ARG A 203 -29.34 -6.92 -10.20
C ARG A 203 -30.66 -6.36 -9.68
N SER A 204 -31.05 -6.70 -8.46
CA SER A 204 -32.25 -6.14 -7.81
C SER A 204 -32.15 -4.62 -7.64
N CYS A 205 -30.98 -4.10 -7.25
CA CYS A 205 -30.74 -2.65 -7.20
C CYS A 205 -30.92 -1.97 -8.57
N LEU A 206 -30.37 -2.57 -9.63
CA LEU A 206 -30.48 -2.05 -11.00
C LEU A 206 -31.90 -2.15 -11.59
N ASN A 207 -32.71 -3.08 -11.11
CA ASN A 207 -34.12 -3.24 -11.49
C ASN A 207 -35.07 -2.30 -10.74
N GLY A 208 -34.58 -1.61 -9.69
CA GLY A 208 -35.37 -0.71 -8.86
C GLY A 208 -36.08 -1.37 -7.68
N ASP A 209 -35.71 -2.61 -7.33
CA ASP A 209 -36.30 -3.35 -6.20
C ASP A 209 -35.78 -2.86 -4.84
N PHE A 210 -34.65 -2.14 -4.83
CA PHE A 210 -34.04 -1.57 -3.63
C PHE A 210 -34.04 -0.04 -3.65
N ASN A 211 -34.30 0.54 -2.49
CA ASN A 211 -34.05 1.95 -2.22
C ASN A 211 -32.63 2.12 -1.64
N VAL A 212 -31.88 3.09 -2.17
CA VAL A 212 -30.56 3.48 -1.65
C VAL A 212 -30.60 3.77 -0.15
N GLU A 213 -31.64 4.45 0.35
CA GLU A 213 -31.77 4.77 1.77
C GLU A 213 -31.85 3.53 2.66
N ASN A 214 -32.45 2.43 2.17
CA ASN A 214 -32.52 1.19 2.91
C ASN A 214 -31.11 0.58 3.06
N ILE A 215 -30.32 0.56 1.99
CA ILE A 215 -28.93 0.06 2.03
C ILE A 215 -28.08 0.91 2.98
N LEU A 216 -28.19 2.24 2.89
CA LEU A 216 -27.43 3.14 3.75
C LEU A 216 -27.80 2.96 5.23
N SER A 217 -29.08 2.84 5.57
CA SER A 217 -29.52 2.55 6.94
C SER A 217 -28.97 1.23 7.44
N ILE A 218 -29.10 0.15 6.65
CA ILE A 218 -28.60 -1.18 7.05
C ILE A 218 -27.09 -1.14 7.35
N LEU A 219 -26.29 -0.44 6.52
CA LEU A 219 -24.84 -0.30 6.75
C LEU A 219 -24.49 0.56 7.98
N GLU A 220 -25.30 1.57 8.28
CA GLU A 220 -25.13 2.38 9.49
C GLU A 220 -25.51 1.58 10.75
N ASP A 221 -26.64 0.89 10.72
CA ASP A 221 -27.16 0.08 11.82
C ASP A 221 -26.27 -1.13 12.10
N SER A 222 -25.57 -1.66 11.08
CA SER A 222 -24.63 -2.78 11.25
C SER A 222 -23.33 -2.37 11.96
N ASN A 223 -23.10 -1.06 12.13
CA ASN A 223 -21.84 -0.50 12.64
C ASN A 223 -20.62 -0.90 11.78
N LEU A 224 -20.79 -1.08 10.45
CA LEU A 224 -19.66 -1.36 9.57
C LEU A 224 -18.75 -0.13 9.50
N ARG A 225 -17.50 -0.28 9.94
CA ARG A 225 -16.47 0.77 9.88
C ARG A 225 -15.49 0.48 8.74
N GLY A 226 -14.77 1.49 8.27
CA GLY A 226 -13.72 1.32 7.27
C GLY A 226 -12.57 0.46 7.79
N LEU A 227 -12.38 -0.71 7.19
CA LEU A 227 -11.47 -1.77 7.63
C LEU A 227 -10.04 -1.66 7.06
N GLY A 228 -9.69 -0.48 6.53
CA GLY A 228 -8.35 -0.16 6.05
C GLY A 228 -7.49 0.64 7.04
N GLY A 229 -7.97 0.90 8.26
CA GLY A 229 -7.17 1.59 9.29
C GLY A 229 -7.91 2.65 10.09
N ALA A 230 -8.54 3.61 9.42
CA ALA A 230 -9.11 4.80 10.09
C ALA A 230 -10.45 4.54 10.81
N GLY A 231 -11.14 3.43 10.52
CA GLY A 231 -12.39 3.07 11.20
C GLY A 231 -13.53 4.08 11.00
N PHE A 232 -13.61 4.81 9.90
CA PHE A 232 -14.75 5.74 9.70
C PHE A 232 -16.05 4.97 9.39
N PRO A 233 -17.23 5.34 9.94
CA PRO A 233 -18.50 4.64 9.66
C PRO A 233 -18.87 4.63 8.17
N THR A 234 -19.05 3.44 7.60
CA THR A 234 -19.15 3.23 6.14
C THR A 234 -20.41 3.85 5.54
N GLY A 235 -21.59 3.56 6.11
CA GLY A 235 -22.85 4.12 5.58
C GLY A 235 -22.90 5.65 5.65
N ARG A 236 -22.33 6.25 6.71
CA ARG A 236 -22.19 7.71 6.82
C ARG A 236 -21.26 8.28 5.74
N LYS A 237 -20.13 7.61 5.46
CA LYS A 237 -19.21 8.01 4.37
C LYS A 237 -19.92 8.03 3.02
N TRP A 238 -20.74 7.01 2.77
CA TRP A 238 -21.51 6.90 1.52
C TRP A 238 -22.55 8.01 1.41
N ARG A 239 -23.26 8.35 2.50
CA ARG A 239 -24.18 9.50 2.54
C ARG A 239 -23.48 10.81 2.21
N PHE A 240 -22.31 11.07 2.80
CA PHE A 240 -21.55 12.29 2.56
C PHE A 240 -21.19 12.44 1.09
N VAL A 241 -20.66 11.39 0.46
CA VAL A 241 -20.31 11.45 -0.97
C VAL A 241 -21.56 11.57 -1.84
N ARG A 242 -22.63 10.83 -1.54
CA ARG A 242 -23.90 10.90 -2.28
C ARG A 242 -24.53 12.29 -2.22
N ALA A 243 -24.34 13.04 -1.13
CA ALA A 243 -24.86 14.39 -0.98
C ALA A 243 -24.13 15.43 -1.86
N GLU A 244 -22.90 15.14 -2.29
CA GLU A 244 -22.13 16.05 -3.14
C GLU A 244 -22.64 16.07 -4.59
N PRO A 245 -22.36 17.13 -5.38
CA PRO A 245 -22.77 17.20 -6.78
C PRO A 245 -22.19 16.08 -7.66
N LYS A 246 -22.96 15.67 -8.68
CA LYS A 246 -22.43 14.84 -9.79
C LYS A 246 -21.44 15.64 -10.65
N PRO A 247 -20.51 14.99 -11.36
CA PRO A 247 -20.24 13.55 -11.39
C PRO A 247 -19.42 13.07 -10.18
N ARG A 248 -19.72 11.86 -9.67
CA ARG A 248 -19.04 11.25 -8.52
C ARG A 248 -18.23 10.02 -8.95
N LEU A 249 -17.20 9.69 -8.18
CA LEU A 249 -16.29 8.59 -8.45
C LEU A 249 -16.17 7.67 -7.24
N LEU A 250 -15.66 6.47 -7.48
CA LEU A 250 -15.30 5.52 -6.43
C LEU A 250 -13.85 5.07 -6.63
N ALA A 251 -13.11 4.95 -5.53
CA ALA A 251 -11.79 4.34 -5.50
C ALA A 251 -11.75 3.20 -4.48
N VAL A 252 -11.30 2.03 -4.90
CA VAL A 252 -11.03 0.88 -4.04
C VAL A 252 -9.54 0.87 -3.73
N ASN A 253 -9.22 0.94 -2.44
CA ASN A 253 -7.85 0.82 -1.96
C ASN A 253 -7.51 -0.65 -1.73
N ALA A 254 -6.68 -1.20 -2.63
CA ALA A 254 -6.06 -2.51 -2.55
C ALA A 254 -4.52 -2.40 -2.51
N ASP A 255 -3.99 -1.28 -2.01
CA ASP A 255 -2.58 -1.05 -1.74
C ASP A 255 -2.24 -1.53 -0.32
N GLU A 256 -2.51 -2.81 -0.05
CA GLU A 256 -2.33 -3.45 1.26
C GLU A 256 -0.85 -3.49 1.66
N GLY A 257 -0.28 -2.33 2.00
CA GLY A 257 1.16 -2.12 2.21
C GLY A 257 1.60 -2.16 3.67
N GLU A 258 0.67 -2.06 4.62
CA GLU A 258 0.99 -2.09 6.06
C GLU A 258 1.63 -3.44 6.44
N PRO A 259 2.90 -3.45 6.92
CA PRO A 259 3.61 -4.68 7.26
C PRO A 259 2.82 -5.57 8.22
N GLY A 260 2.66 -6.84 7.83
CA GLY A 260 1.84 -7.82 8.57
C GLY A 260 0.40 -7.94 8.06
N THR A 261 -0.05 -7.08 7.15
CA THR A 261 -1.41 -7.15 6.57
C THR A 261 -1.42 -8.01 5.31
N PHE A 262 -2.36 -8.96 5.23
CA PHE A 262 -2.53 -9.84 4.05
C PHE A 262 -3.98 -10.38 3.91
N LYS A 263 -4.94 -9.73 4.57
CA LYS A 263 -6.38 -10.08 4.58
C LYS A 263 -7.06 -9.73 3.26
N ASP A 264 -6.71 -8.61 2.64
CA ASP A 264 -7.29 -8.18 1.37
C ASP A 264 -6.79 -9.10 0.25
N ARG A 265 -5.48 -9.42 0.25
CA ARG A 265 -4.91 -10.46 -0.60
C ARG A 265 -5.63 -11.80 -0.42
N TYR A 266 -5.85 -12.22 0.84
CA TYR A 266 -6.54 -13.48 1.14
C TYR A 266 -7.91 -13.56 0.48
N TYR A 267 -8.69 -12.46 0.50
CA TYR A 267 -9.99 -12.39 -0.14
C TYR A 267 -9.90 -12.33 -1.68
N MET A 268 -9.03 -11.48 -2.22
CA MET A 268 -8.89 -11.31 -3.67
C MET A 268 -8.35 -12.57 -4.37
N GLU A 269 -7.47 -13.33 -3.72
CA GLU A 269 -6.94 -14.59 -4.26
C GLU A 269 -7.94 -15.76 -4.22
N ARG A 270 -9.06 -15.64 -3.48
CA ARG A 270 -10.01 -16.75 -3.24
C ARG A 270 -11.39 -16.47 -3.82
N ASP A 271 -11.97 -15.32 -3.48
CA ASP A 271 -13.32 -14.93 -3.88
C ASP A 271 -13.35 -13.43 -4.24
N PRO A 272 -12.75 -13.06 -5.38
CA PRO A 272 -12.70 -11.67 -5.82
C PRO A 272 -14.10 -11.09 -6.06
N HIS A 273 -15.09 -11.93 -6.38
CA HIS A 273 -16.43 -11.46 -6.72
C HIS A 273 -17.19 -10.88 -5.52
N ARG A 274 -16.88 -11.30 -4.29
CA ARG A 274 -17.51 -10.72 -3.08
C ARG A 274 -17.26 -9.22 -2.97
N PHE A 275 -16.00 -8.80 -3.08
CA PHE A 275 -15.68 -7.38 -2.97
C PHE A 275 -16.08 -6.63 -4.26
N LEU A 276 -15.99 -7.26 -5.44
CA LEU A 276 -16.44 -6.66 -6.69
C LEU A 276 -17.96 -6.39 -6.68
N GLU A 277 -18.77 -7.31 -6.15
CA GLU A 277 -20.20 -7.07 -5.97
C GLU A 277 -20.46 -5.94 -4.97
N GLY A 278 -19.77 -5.95 -3.81
CA GLY A 278 -19.84 -4.86 -2.85
C GLY A 278 -19.44 -3.50 -3.43
N MET A 279 -18.43 -3.48 -4.30
CA MET A 279 -17.99 -2.29 -5.06
C MET A 279 -19.11 -1.78 -5.99
N LEU A 280 -19.78 -2.68 -6.73
CA LEU A 280 -20.88 -2.28 -7.61
C LEU A 280 -22.07 -1.74 -6.81
N ILE A 281 -22.39 -2.34 -5.67
CA ILE A 281 -23.45 -1.84 -4.77
C ILE A 281 -23.09 -0.45 -4.24
N ALA A 282 -21.83 -0.25 -3.84
CA ALA A 282 -21.33 1.06 -3.42
C ALA A 282 -21.43 2.09 -4.55
N ALA A 283 -20.98 1.74 -5.75
CA ALA A 283 -21.03 2.60 -6.93
C ALA A 283 -22.47 2.99 -7.28
N TRP A 284 -23.39 2.04 -7.26
CA TRP A 284 -24.82 2.29 -7.45
C TRP A 284 -25.38 3.21 -6.35
N ALA A 285 -25.06 2.92 -5.09
CA ALA A 285 -25.56 3.67 -3.95
C ALA A 285 -25.07 5.12 -3.92
N VAL A 286 -23.89 5.43 -4.43
CA VAL A 286 -23.41 6.83 -4.54
C VAL A 286 -23.58 7.42 -5.95
N GLU A 287 -24.06 6.64 -6.93
CA GLU A 287 -24.13 7.01 -8.35
C GLU A 287 -22.76 7.39 -8.93
N ALA A 288 -21.75 6.56 -8.67
CA ALA A 288 -20.41 6.71 -9.23
C ALA A 288 -20.39 6.25 -10.70
N GLU A 289 -19.94 7.14 -11.59
CA GLU A 289 -19.84 6.87 -13.03
C GLU A 289 -18.62 5.98 -13.36
N GLU A 290 -17.57 6.06 -12.54
CA GLU A 290 -16.36 5.26 -12.69
C GLU A 290 -15.79 4.84 -11.33
N CYS A 291 -15.36 3.59 -11.26
CA CYS A 291 -14.66 2.96 -10.16
C CYS A 291 -13.21 2.69 -10.54
N PHE A 292 -12.28 3.14 -9.71
CA PHE A 292 -10.86 2.82 -9.83
C PHE A 292 -10.49 1.80 -8.76
N ILE A 293 -9.92 0.67 -9.14
CA ILE A 293 -9.31 -0.27 -8.19
C ILE A 293 -7.82 -0.02 -8.24
N TYR A 294 -7.22 0.46 -7.15
CA TYR A 294 -5.78 0.68 -7.07
C TYR A 294 -5.14 -0.49 -6.35
N LEU A 295 -4.42 -1.33 -7.11
CA LEU A 295 -3.82 -2.57 -6.66
C LEU A 295 -2.30 -2.41 -6.59
N ARG A 296 -1.71 -2.76 -5.45
CA ARG A 296 -0.25 -2.77 -5.30
C ARG A 296 0.45 -3.68 -6.31
N ASP A 297 1.69 -3.35 -6.66
CA ASP A 297 2.43 -4.09 -7.69
C ASP A 297 2.83 -5.50 -7.25
N GLU A 298 3.02 -5.69 -5.95
CA GLU A 298 3.43 -6.95 -5.32
C GLU A 298 2.36 -8.04 -5.41
N TYR A 299 1.17 -7.72 -5.96
CA TYR A 299 0.07 -8.66 -6.20
C TYR A 299 -0.16 -8.97 -7.69
N PRO A 300 0.87 -9.44 -8.45
CA PRO A 300 0.75 -9.70 -9.89
C PRO A 300 -0.26 -10.81 -10.21
N GLY A 301 -0.39 -11.83 -9.34
CA GLY A 301 -1.38 -12.89 -9.50
C GLY A 301 -2.82 -12.38 -9.36
N ILE A 302 -3.08 -11.51 -8.39
CA ILE A 302 -4.40 -10.86 -8.23
C ILE A 302 -4.67 -9.92 -9.40
N ARG A 303 -3.66 -9.19 -9.91
CA ARG A 303 -3.83 -8.33 -11.09
C ARG A 303 -4.38 -9.13 -12.26
N HIS A 304 -3.79 -10.30 -12.54
CA HIS A 304 -4.27 -11.20 -13.59
C HIS A 304 -5.71 -11.67 -13.36
N ILE A 305 -6.06 -12.05 -12.12
CA ILE A 305 -7.43 -12.44 -11.74
C ILE A 305 -8.40 -11.29 -12.00
N LEU A 306 -8.10 -10.09 -11.50
CA LEU A 306 -8.97 -8.92 -11.63
C LEU A 306 -9.12 -8.46 -13.08
N GLU A 307 -8.05 -8.43 -13.87
CA GLU A 307 -8.13 -8.09 -15.31
C GLU A 307 -9.09 -9.04 -16.05
N THR A 308 -8.99 -10.34 -15.75
CA THR A 308 -9.84 -11.38 -16.34
C THR A 308 -11.29 -11.24 -15.90
N GLU A 309 -11.52 -11.19 -14.60
CA GLU A 309 -12.88 -11.24 -14.03
C GLU A 309 -13.64 -9.91 -14.17
N ILE A 310 -12.96 -8.75 -14.15
CA ILE A 310 -13.58 -7.45 -14.46
C ILE A 310 -14.08 -7.44 -15.91
N THR A 311 -13.28 -7.98 -16.85
CA THR A 311 -13.69 -8.08 -18.26
C THR A 311 -14.93 -8.96 -18.41
N LYS A 312 -14.96 -10.15 -17.78
CA LYS A 312 -16.13 -11.04 -17.80
C LYS A 312 -17.36 -10.36 -17.17
N LEU A 313 -17.18 -9.68 -16.04
CA LEU A 313 -18.23 -8.96 -15.32
C LEU A 313 -18.84 -7.83 -16.16
N GLN A 314 -18.00 -7.05 -16.87
CA GLN A 314 -18.45 -6.01 -17.78
C GLN A 314 -19.24 -6.59 -18.96
N ASN A 315 -18.75 -7.69 -19.55
CA ASN A 315 -19.44 -8.39 -20.65
C ASN A 315 -20.79 -8.98 -20.21
N ALA A 316 -20.93 -9.35 -18.93
CA ALA A 316 -22.19 -9.81 -18.35
C ALA A 316 -23.21 -8.68 -18.10
N GLY A 317 -22.86 -7.41 -18.36
CA GLY A 317 -23.75 -6.26 -18.19
C GLY A 317 -23.98 -5.84 -16.74
N LEU A 318 -23.22 -6.39 -15.79
CA LEU A 318 -23.35 -6.10 -14.35
C LEU A 318 -22.84 -4.71 -13.95
N ALA A 319 -21.99 -4.11 -14.79
CA ALA A 319 -21.39 -2.79 -14.59
C ALA A 319 -21.85 -1.77 -15.65
N LYS A 320 -23.09 -1.89 -16.16
CA LYS A 320 -23.59 -1.06 -17.28
C LYS A 320 -23.56 0.46 -17.02
N ASP A 321 -23.75 0.88 -15.77
CA ASP A 321 -23.83 2.29 -15.36
C ASP A 321 -22.53 2.80 -14.71
N THR A 322 -21.52 1.93 -14.58
CA THR A 322 -20.28 2.22 -13.86
C THR A 322 -19.09 1.60 -14.59
N LYS A 323 -18.19 2.45 -15.11
CA LYS A 323 -16.93 1.97 -15.68
C LYS A 323 -16.02 1.47 -14.56
N ILE A 324 -15.36 0.32 -14.75
CA ILE A 324 -14.36 -0.20 -13.81
C ILE A 324 -12.99 -0.09 -14.47
N THR A 325 -12.04 0.51 -13.77
CA THR A 325 -10.66 0.69 -14.22
C THR A 325 -9.72 0.15 -13.14
N LEU A 326 -8.94 -0.88 -13.46
CA LEU A 326 -7.84 -1.35 -12.61
C LEU A 326 -6.62 -0.44 -12.82
N ARG A 327 -5.95 -0.08 -11.73
CA ARG A 327 -4.72 0.71 -11.70
C ARG A 327 -3.64 -0.05 -10.97
N ARG A 328 -2.46 -0.11 -11.57
CA ARG A 328 -1.29 -0.76 -11.01
C ARG A 328 -0.48 0.26 -10.21
N GLY A 329 -0.25 -0.02 -8.93
CA GLY A 329 0.71 0.71 -8.11
C GLY A 329 2.15 0.34 -8.47
N ALA A 330 3.14 0.98 -7.86
CA ALA A 330 4.55 0.79 -8.22
C ALA A 330 5.49 0.72 -6.99
N GLY A 331 5.02 0.15 -5.88
CA GLY A 331 5.81 -0.09 -4.67
C GLY A 331 6.05 1.18 -3.85
N ALA A 332 4.98 1.72 -3.24
CA ALA A 332 5.08 2.86 -2.33
C ALA A 332 4.01 2.74 -1.24
N TYR A 333 4.40 2.41 0.00
CA TYR A 333 3.48 2.20 1.13
C TYR A 333 2.59 3.42 1.40
N ILE A 334 3.11 4.63 1.19
CA ILE A 334 2.35 5.86 1.37
C ILE A 334 1.11 5.93 0.46
N CYS A 335 1.07 5.21 -0.66
CA CYS A 335 -0.12 5.13 -1.52
C CYS A 335 -1.29 4.36 -0.89
N GLY A 336 -1.09 3.70 0.26
CA GLY A 336 -2.16 3.20 1.11
C GLY A 336 -2.93 4.33 1.81
N GLU A 337 -2.36 5.53 1.94
CA GLU A 337 -3.08 6.72 2.40
C GLU A 337 -4.08 7.18 1.33
N GLU A 338 -5.30 7.51 1.77
CA GLU A 338 -6.44 7.71 0.88
C GLU A 338 -6.19 8.73 -0.25
N SER A 339 -5.46 9.82 0.02
CA SER A 339 -5.24 10.92 -0.91
C SER A 339 -3.96 10.76 -1.73
N ALA A 340 -2.93 10.14 -1.16
CA ALA A 340 -1.74 9.70 -1.90
C ALA A 340 -2.11 8.68 -2.98
N MET A 341 -3.01 7.74 -2.67
CA MET A 341 -3.59 6.82 -3.66
C MET A 341 -4.21 7.57 -4.85
N LEU A 342 -4.94 8.67 -4.57
CA LEU A 342 -5.57 9.45 -5.62
C LEU A 342 -4.56 10.16 -6.50
N GLU A 343 -3.50 10.73 -5.92
CA GLU A 343 -2.41 11.32 -6.71
C GLU A 343 -1.73 10.28 -7.61
N SER A 344 -1.54 9.05 -7.10
CA SER A 344 -1.01 7.93 -7.88
C SER A 344 -1.94 7.55 -9.05
N ILE A 345 -3.25 7.38 -8.81
CA ILE A 345 -4.24 7.15 -9.88
C ILE A 345 -4.23 8.28 -10.93
N GLU A 346 -3.94 9.51 -10.51
CA GLU A 346 -3.82 10.70 -11.37
C GLU A 346 -2.47 10.81 -12.10
N GLY A 347 -1.59 9.82 -11.98
CA GLY A 347 -0.29 9.76 -12.65
C GLY A 347 0.72 10.73 -12.06
N LYS A 348 0.67 10.98 -10.76
CA LYS A 348 1.58 11.88 -10.02
C LYS A 348 2.30 11.10 -8.93
N ARG A 349 3.21 11.74 -8.20
CA ARG A 349 3.80 11.16 -6.98
C ARG A 349 2.70 10.95 -5.93
N GLY A 350 2.78 9.86 -5.17
CA GLY A 350 1.85 9.53 -4.08
C GLY A 350 2.06 10.41 -2.84
N GLU A 351 2.03 11.72 -2.98
CA GLU A 351 2.15 12.67 -1.87
C GLU A 351 0.75 12.96 -1.29
N PRO A 352 0.53 12.78 0.03
CA PRO A 352 -0.76 13.09 0.64
C PRO A 352 -1.20 14.54 0.39
N ARG A 353 -2.50 14.71 0.11
CA ARG A 353 -3.11 16.03 -0.07
C ARG A 353 -3.33 16.69 1.29
N HIS A 354 -3.16 18.00 1.33
CA HIS A 354 -3.55 18.80 2.48
C HIS A 354 -5.09 18.77 2.63
N LYS A 355 -5.57 18.37 3.81
CA LYS A 355 -7.00 18.32 4.16
C LYS A 355 -7.33 19.48 5.10
N PRO A 356 -8.44 20.22 4.92
CA PRO A 356 -9.42 20.17 3.83
C PRO A 356 -8.92 20.80 2.50
N PRO A 357 -9.59 20.52 1.35
CA PRO A 357 -10.83 19.74 1.19
C PRO A 357 -10.62 18.23 1.34
N PHE A 358 -11.64 17.51 1.81
CA PHE A 358 -11.59 16.05 1.94
C PHE A 358 -11.86 15.38 0.58
N PRO A 359 -11.34 14.14 0.35
CA PRO A 359 -11.59 13.39 -0.88
C PRO A 359 -13.07 13.15 -1.19
N SER A 360 -13.93 13.12 -0.16
CA SER A 360 -15.38 13.00 -0.33
C SER A 360 -15.98 14.19 -1.09
N GLN A 361 -15.31 15.35 -1.07
CA GLN A 361 -15.73 16.58 -1.76
C GLN A 361 -14.88 16.82 -3.01
N VAL A 362 -13.55 16.73 -2.87
CA VAL A 362 -12.58 16.98 -3.94
C VAL A 362 -11.54 15.85 -3.93
N GLY A 363 -11.91 14.73 -4.54
CA GLY A 363 -11.08 13.54 -4.71
C GLY A 363 -10.50 13.43 -6.12
N LEU A 364 -10.71 12.28 -6.75
CA LEU A 364 -10.14 11.95 -8.06
C LEU A 364 -10.59 12.96 -9.12
N PHE A 365 -9.62 13.50 -9.85
CA PHE A 365 -9.84 14.48 -10.92
C PHE A 365 -10.66 15.70 -10.45
N GLY A 366 -10.53 16.06 -9.18
CA GLY A 366 -11.26 17.16 -8.55
C GLY A 366 -12.74 16.88 -8.30
N ARG A 367 -13.17 15.62 -8.29
CA ARG A 367 -14.58 15.21 -8.13
C ARG A 367 -14.82 14.53 -6.77
N PRO A 368 -16.05 14.62 -6.22
CA PRO A 368 -16.43 13.85 -5.03
C PRO A 368 -16.13 12.37 -5.23
N THR A 369 -15.33 11.79 -4.32
CA THR A 369 -14.84 10.42 -4.45
C THR A 369 -15.11 9.60 -3.20
N LEU A 370 -15.81 8.48 -3.36
CA LEU A 370 -15.94 7.48 -2.32
C LEU A 370 -14.69 6.60 -2.30
N ILE A 371 -14.07 6.45 -1.14
CA ILE A 371 -12.88 5.59 -0.96
C ILE A 371 -13.21 4.48 0.02
N ASN A 372 -13.06 3.23 -0.38
CA ASN A 372 -13.23 2.07 0.49
C ASN A 372 -12.08 1.06 0.34
N ASN A 373 -11.75 0.39 1.45
CA ASN A 373 -10.85 -0.76 1.45
C ASN A 373 -11.57 -2.02 0.94
N VAL A 374 -10.82 -2.98 0.40
CA VAL A 374 -11.33 -4.26 -0.14
C VAL A 374 -12.22 -4.99 0.87
N GLU A 375 -11.75 -5.23 2.09
CA GLU A 375 -12.53 -5.96 3.10
C GLU A 375 -13.83 -5.22 3.47
N THR A 376 -13.80 -3.88 3.49
CA THR A 376 -15.03 -3.11 3.75
C THR A 376 -16.11 -3.41 2.71
N LEU A 377 -15.72 -3.51 1.44
CA LEU A 377 -16.64 -3.85 0.34
C LEU A 377 -17.03 -5.33 0.36
N TYR A 378 -16.12 -6.21 0.77
CA TYR A 378 -16.38 -7.66 0.90
C TYR A 378 -17.62 -7.94 1.78
N TRP A 379 -17.76 -7.22 2.90
CA TRP A 379 -18.87 -7.43 3.85
C TRP A 379 -20.22 -6.84 3.41
N VAL A 380 -20.23 -5.89 2.47
CA VAL A 380 -21.44 -5.13 2.08
C VAL A 380 -22.58 -6.07 1.70
N ARG A 381 -22.33 -7.06 0.86
CA ARG A 381 -23.35 -8.01 0.39
C ARG A 381 -23.98 -8.79 1.54
N ASP A 382 -23.16 -9.41 2.39
CA ASP A 382 -23.67 -10.24 3.51
C ASP A 382 -24.48 -9.40 4.50
N ILE A 383 -24.01 -8.19 4.80
CA ILE A 383 -24.71 -7.29 5.72
C ILE A 383 -26.08 -6.90 5.18
N ILE A 384 -26.21 -6.65 3.87
CA ILE A 384 -27.49 -6.28 3.26
C ILE A 384 -28.43 -7.49 3.18
N GLU A 385 -27.94 -8.66 2.77
CA GLU A 385 -28.76 -9.86 2.63
C GLU A 385 -29.21 -10.45 3.97
N ARG A 386 -28.36 -10.41 5.00
CA ARG A 386 -28.62 -11.00 6.32
C ARG A 386 -29.15 -10.00 7.34
N GLY A 387 -29.06 -8.71 7.03
CA GLY A 387 -29.49 -7.61 7.87
C GLY A 387 -28.43 -7.11 8.86
N ALA A 388 -28.59 -5.87 9.31
CA ALA A 388 -27.65 -5.16 10.18
C ALA A 388 -27.29 -5.93 11.47
N ASN A 389 -28.31 -6.51 12.12
CA ASN A 389 -28.15 -7.22 13.39
C ASN A 389 -27.29 -8.47 13.25
N TRP A 390 -27.28 -9.13 12.09
CA TRP A 390 -26.43 -10.30 11.88
C TRP A 390 -24.97 -9.94 12.11
N PHE A 391 -24.47 -8.88 11.45
CA PHE A 391 -23.08 -8.47 11.62
C PHE A 391 -22.83 -7.83 13.00
N ALA A 392 -23.71 -6.92 13.44
CA ALA A 392 -23.50 -6.17 14.68
C ALA A 392 -23.39 -7.07 15.93
N ASN A 393 -24.05 -8.23 15.94
CA ASN A 393 -24.07 -9.15 17.07
C ASN A 393 -22.86 -10.11 17.15
N GLU A 394 -21.95 -10.10 16.17
CA GLU A 394 -20.80 -11.01 16.14
C GLU A 394 -19.60 -10.54 16.98
N GLY A 395 -19.66 -9.36 17.59
CA GLY A 395 -18.54 -8.79 18.35
C GLY A 395 -18.37 -9.37 19.77
N ARG A 396 -17.20 -9.11 20.36
CA ARG A 396 -16.84 -9.50 21.75
C ARG A 396 -16.40 -8.26 22.54
N ASN A 397 -16.44 -8.35 23.88
CA ASN A 397 -15.95 -7.31 24.79
C ASN A 397 -16.56 -5.91 24.52
N GLY A 398 -17.85 -5.87 24.17
CA GLY A 398 -18.59 -4.63 23.88
C GLY A 398 -18.40 -4.07 22.46
N SER A 399 -17.52 -4.67 21.66
CA SER A 399 -17.34 -4.33 20.25
C SER A 399 -18.43 -4.99 19.39
N LYS A 400 -18.55 -4.56 18.13
CA LYS A 400 -19.58 -5.03 17.19
C LYS A 400 -18.97 -5.41 15.86
N GLY A 401 -19.48 -6.48 15.25
CA GLY A 401 -19.02 -6.92 13.94
C GLY A 401 -17.97 -8.02 13.98
N LEU A 402 -17.62 -8.48 12.79
CA LEU A 402 -16.51 -9.38 12.54
C LEU A 402 -15.27 -8.60 12.11
N ARG A 403 -14.11 -9.25 12.25
CA ARG A 403 -12.83 -8.74 11.74
C ARG A 403 -11.98 -9.85 11.19
N SER A 404 -11.30 -9.55 10.09
CA SER A 404 -10.24 -10.41 9.54
C SER A 404 -8.89 -9.97 10.09
N PHE A 405 -8.36 -10.72 11.04
CA PHE A 405 -7.04 -10.46 11.61
C PHE A 405 -5.97 -11.12 10.74
N SER A 406 -5.00 -10.35 10.26
CA SER A 406 -3.81 -10.90 9.61
C SER A 406 -2.81 -11.28 10.70
N VAL A 407 -2.74 -12.56 11.08
CA VAL A 407 -1.89 -13.00 12.21
C VAL A 407 -0.60 -13.62 11.69
N SER A 408 0.55 -13.07 12.11
CA SER A 408 1.88 -13.59 11.76
C SER A 408 2.85 -13.57 12.96
N GLY A 409 4.09 -13.98 12.73
CA GLY A 409 5.12 -14.07 13.77
C GLY A 409 5.09 -15.41 14.51
N ARG A 410 5.28 -15.40 15.83
CA ARG A 410 5.55 -16.59 16.65
C ARG A 410 4.28 -17.34 17.11
N VAL A 411 3.34 -17.59 16.21
CA VAL A 411 2.13 -18.41 16.50
C VAL A 411 2.22 -19.78 15.85
N ALA A 412 1.47 -20.77 16.36
CA ALA A 412 1.50 -22.13 15.81
C ALA A 412 0.86 -22.21 14.41
N ASP A 413 -0.24 -21.49 14.18
CA ASP A 413 -0.95 -21.44 12.90
C ASP A 413 -1.16 -19.98 12.43
N PRO A 414 -0.18 -19.37 11.74
CA PRO A 414 -0.33 -18.02 11.18
C PRO A 414 -1.29 -17.99 9.99
N GLY A 415 -1.91 -16.86 9.73
CA GLY A 415 -2.85 -16.69 8.63
C GLY A 415 -3.96 -15.70 8.94
N VAL A 416 -4.95 -15.62 8.04
CA VAL A 416 -6.12 -14.75 8.24
C VAL A 416 -7.10 -15.43 9.16
N LYS A 417 -7.39 -14.82 10.30
CA LYS A 417 -8.33 -15.32 11.30
C LYS A 417 -9.58 -14.44 11.29
N LEU A 418 -10.69 -15.00 10.82
CA LEU A 418 -12.00 -14.35 10.93
C LEU A 418 -12.52 -14.55 12.35
N ALA A 419 -12.55 -13.48 13.14
CA ALA A 419 -12.94 -13.52 14.54
C ALA A 419 -13.85 -12.33 14.91
N PRO A 420 -14.55 -12.39 16.06
CA PRO A 420 -15.25 -11.24 16.62
C PRO A 420 -14.38 -9.99 16.72
N ALA A 421 -14.89 -8.83 16.30
CA ALA A 421 -14.26 -7.56 16.66
C ALA A 421 -14.22 -7.44 18.19
N GLY A 422 -13.13 -6.91 18.75
CA GLY A 422 -12.95 -6.77 20.20
C GLY A 422 -12.45 -8.04 20.91
N ILE A 423 -12.19 -9.14 20.21
CA ILE A 423 -11.40 -10.26 20.75
C ILE A 423 -10.05 -9.74 21.27
N THR A 424 -9.51 -10.34 22.34
CA THR A 424 -8.17 -9.99 22.84
C THR A 424 -7.09 -10.76 22.07
N VAL A 425 -5.83 -10.32 22.13
CA VAL A 425 -4.74 -11.07 21.47
C VAL A 425 -4.51 -12.43 22.14
N ASN A 426 -4.74 -12.55 23.46
CA ASN A 426 -4.68 -13.84 24.15
C ASN A 426 -5.73 -14.82 23.60
N GLU A 427 -6.98 -14.37 23.48
CA GLU A 427 -8.06 -15.16 22.89
C GLU A 427 -7.74 -15.51 21.42
N LEU A 428 -7.23 -14.56 20.64
CA LEU A 428 -6.86 -14.78 19.23
C LEU A 428 -5.76 -15.84 19.08
N ILE A 429 -4.70 -15.77 19.89
CA ILE A 429 -3.61 -16.75 19.87
C ILE A 429 -4.13 -18.14 20.26
N GLN A 430 -4.91 -18.24 21.34
CA GLN A 430 -5.35 -19.54 21.86
C GLN A 430 -6.48 -20.17 21.03
N GLU A 431 -7.51 -19.41 20.67
CA GLU A 431 -8.72 -19.93 20.00
C GLU A 431 -8.53 -20.09 18.48
N TYR A 432 -7.73 -19.24 17.83
CA TYR A 432 -7.64 -19.18 16.36
C TYR A 432 -6.28 -19.56 15.78
N CYS A 433 -5.21 -19.50 16.60
CA CYS A 433 -3.86 -19.83 16.15
C CYS A 433 -3.30 -21.11 16.78
N GLY A 434 -4.04 -21.76 17.69
CA GLY A 434 -3.59 -22.98 18.37
C GLY A 434 -2.46 -22.77 19.37
N GLY A 435 -2.25 -21.53 19.83
CA GLY A 435 -1.18 -21.16 20.75
C GLY A 435 0.06 -20.57 20.07
N MET A 436 1.14 -20.48 20.85
CA MET A 436 2.44 -20.03 20.37
C MET A 436 3.13 -21.10 19.52
N ALA A 437 4.03 -20.67 18.63
CA ALA A 437 4.92 -21.58 17.93
C ALA A 437 5.76 -22.42 18.91
N GLU A 438 6.16 -23.62 18.51
CA GLU A 438 6.89 -24.56 19.39
C GLU A 438 8.16 -23.93 19.99
N GLY A 439 8.33 -24.02 21.31
CA GLY A 439 9.47 -23.46 22.03
C GLY A 439 9.43 -21.95 22.26
N HIS A 440 8.40 -21.25 21.79
CA HIS A 440 8.23 -19.80 21.99
C HIS A 440 7.27 -19.48 23.13
N ILE A 441 7.60 -18.44 23.91
CA ILE A 441 6.75 -17.89 24.98
C ILE A 441 6.32 -16.48 24.57
N PHE A 442 5.03 -16.17 24.68
CA PHE A 442 4.47 -14.87 24.30
C PHE A 442 5.09 -13.73 25.11
N LYS A 443 5.72 -12.75 24.43
CA LYS A 443 6.39 -11.60 25.09
C LYS A 443 5.77 -10.26 24.68
N ALA A 444 5.51 -10.08 23.39
CA ALA A 444 5.00 -8.81 22.86
C ALA A 444 4.19 -9.03 21.57
N TYR A 445 3.43 -8.03 21.16
CA TYR A 445 2.70 -8.05 19.90
C TYR A 445 2.56 -6.67 19.29
N LEU A 446 2.43 -6.61 17.97
CA LEU A 446 1.94 -5.42 17.27
C LEU A 446 0.43 -5.64 17.05
N PRO A 447 -0.47 -4.76 17.52
CA PRO A 447 -1.91 -4.94 17.34
C PRO A 447 -2.41 -4.57 15.93
N GLY A 448 -1.67 -3.73 15.20
CA GLY A 448 -2.14 -3.12 13.95
C GLY A 448 -1.05 -2.87 12.91
N GLY A 449 -0.08 -3.79 12.80
CA GLY A 449 1.06 -3.68 11.89
C GLY A 449 2.13 -2.72 12.41
N ALA A 450 3.00 -2.25 11.52
CA ALA A 450 4.09 -1.34 11.85
C ALA A 450 3.60 -0.04 12.50
N SER A 451 2.50 0.53 12.01
CA SER A 451 1.91 1.75 12.59
C SER A 451 1.22 1.52 13.94
N GLY A 452 0.92 0.26 14.27
CA GLY A 452 0.18 -0.16 15.46
C GLY A 452 0.90 0.06 16.79
N GLY A 453 2.24 0.17 16.79
CA GLY A 453 3.06 0.14 18.01
C GLY A 453 3.31 -1.28 18.54
N ILE A 454 4.07 -1.43 19.63
CA ILE A 454 4.43 -2.72 20.23
C ILE A 454 3.92 -2.80 21.67
N LEU A 455 3.06 -3.76 22.00
CA LEU A 455 2.53 -3.95 23.34
C LEU A 455 3.10 -5.20 24.01
N PRO A 456 3.33 -5.18 25.34
CA PRO A 456 3.74 -6.36 26.08
C PRO A 456 2.59 -7.37 26.23
N ALA A 457 2.94 -8.64 26.45
CA ALA A 457 1.98 -9.70 26.75
C ALA A 457 1.09 -9.38 27.97
N SER A 458 1.57 -8.55 28.91
CA SER A 458 0.78 -8.05 30.06
C SER A 458 -0.39 -7.14 29.65
N LYS A 459 -0.40 -6.65 28.41
CA LYS A 459 -1.49 -5.90 27.77
C LYS A 459 -2.28 -6.78 26.79
N GLY A 460 -2.15 -8.10 26.92
CA GLY A 460 -2.74 -9.07 26.00
C GLY A 460 -4.27 -9.23 26.09
N ASP A 461 -4.88 -8.68 27.15
CA ASP A 461 -6.32 -8.73 27.39
C ASP A 461 -7.06 -7.45 26.95
N ILE A 462 -6.37 -6.50 26.31
CA ILE A 462 -7.03 -5.34 25.72
C ILE A 462 -7.83 -5.80 24.48
N PRO A 463 -9.13 -5.45 24.38
CA PRO A 463 -9.93 -5.74 23.19
C PRO A 463 -9.30 -5.17 21.92
N LEU A 464 -9.21 -5.96 20.85
CA LEU A 464 -8.72 -5.54 19.54
C LEU A 464 -9.85 -4.95 18.70
N ASP A 465 -10.10 -3.64 18.82
CA ASP A 465 -11.00 -2.89 17.94
C ASP A 465 -10.59 -1.40 17.89
N PHE A 466 -11.29 -0.61 17.10
CA PHE A 466 -11.10 0.83 17.02
C PHE A 466 -11.51 1.52 18.34
N GLY A 467 -10.66 2.39 18.89
CA GLY A 467 -10.97 3.16 20.10
C GLY A 467 -10.51 2.51 21.41
N THR A 468 -9.90 1.32 21.38
CA THR A 468 -9.52 0.56 22.58
C THR A 468 -8.03 0.60 22.91
N LEU A 469 -7.17 0.97 21.96
CA LEU A 469 -5.70 0.88 22.08
C LEU A 469 -5.03 2.25 22.21
N GLU A 470 -5.76 3.33 21.90
CA GLU A 470 -5.23 4.69 21.84
C GLU A 470 -4.72 5.17 23.21
N SER A 471 -5.31 4.70 24.31
CA SER A 471 -4.85 5.01 25.68
C SER A 471 -3.47 4.45 25.99
N GLU A 472 -3.05 3.40 25.29
CA GLU A 472 -1.71 2.84 25.42
C GLU A 472 -0.71 3.49 24.44
N GLY A 473 -1.18 4.30 23.48
CA GLY A 473 -0.37 4.87 22.40
C GLY A 473 -0.26 3.95 21.17
N CYS A 474 -1.20 3.02 21.03
CA CYS A 474 -1.25 2.04 19.95
C CYS A 474 -2.55 2.17 19.14
N LEU A 475 -2.61 1.51 17.98
CA LEU A 475 -3.78 1.51 17.12
C LEU A 475 -4.02 0.14 16.50
N ILE A 476 -5.29 -0.20 16.23
CA ILE A 476 -5.67 -1.47 15.61
C ILE A 476 -5.37 -1.49 14.09
N GLY A 477 -5.37 -0.31 13.46
CA GLY A 477 -5.06 -0.17 12.03
C GLY A 477 -5.84 -1.14 11.14
N SER A 478 -5.11 -1.85 10.29
CA SER A 478 -5.61 -2.88 9.36
C SER A 478 -5.90 -4.24 10.04
N ALA A 479 -5.81 -4.33 11.36
CA ALA A 479 -5.88 -5.58 12.13
C ALA A 479 -4.76 -6.60 11.78
N ALA A 480 -3.58 -6.08 11.45
CA ALA A 480 -2.36 -6.88 11.34
C ALA A 480 -1.76 -7.15 12.74
N VAL A 481 -1.83 -8.41 13.18
CA VAL A 481 -1.32 -8.83 14.50
C VAL A 481 -0.01 -9.60 14.32
N ILE A 482 1.12 -9.00 14.68
CA ILE A 482 2.43 -9.65 14.63
C ILE A 482 2.83 -10.06 16.04
N VAL A 483 2.92 -11.37 16.31
CA VAL A 483 3.24 -11.91 17.63
C VAL A 483 4.75 -12.13 17.78
N LEU A 484 5.32 -11.64 18.88
CA LEU A 484 6.73 -11.74 19.24
C LEU A 484 6.91 -12.55 20.53
N SER A 485 8.03 -13.26 20.61
CA SER A 485 8.36 -14.17 21.71
C SER A 485 9.52 -13.67 22.57
N ASN A 486 9.77 -14.38 23.65
CA ASN A 486 10.92 -14.19 24.53
C ASN A 486 12.29 -14.38 23.85
N GLN A 487 12.33 -14.91 22.63
CA GLN A 487 13.56 -15.10 21.85
C GLN A 487 13.81 -13.94 20.86
N ASP A 488 12.83 -13.06 20.65
CA ASP A 488 12.94 -11.97 19.68
C ASP A 488 13.49 -10.69 20.35
N ASN A 489 14.30 -9.94 19.61
CA ASN A 489 14.93 -8.71 20.09
C ASN A 489 14.01 -7.50 19.80
N LEU A 490 13.39 -6.93 20.84
CA LEU A 490 12.44 -5.83 20.68
C LEU A 490 13.09 -4.51 20.27
N ARG A 491 14.35 -4.27 20.67
CA ARG A 491 15.15 -3.13 20.19
C ARG A 491 15.39 -3.21 18.69
N ALA A 492 15.74 -4.40 18.19
CA ALA A 492 15.91 -4.66 16.76
C ALA A 492 14.57 -4.55 16.01
N ALA A 493 13.48 -5.09 16.57
CA ALA A 493 12.15 -4.99 15.98
C ALA A 493 11.71 -3.53 15.81
N ALA A 494 11.85 -2.69 16.84
CA ALA A 494 11.52 -1.27 16.72
C ALA A 494 12.41 -0.55 15.70
N LEU A 495 13.71 -0.88 15.63
CA LEU A 495 14.62 -0.32 14.63
C LEU A 495 14.24 -0.74 13.20
N ASN A 496 13.81 -1.99 12.98
CA ASN A 496 13.31 -2.47 11.69
C ASN A 496 12.10 -1.65 11.23
N LEU A 497 11.12 -1.47 12.11
CA LEU A 497 9.91 -0.70 11.82
C LEU A 497 10.23 0.78 11.57
N MET A 498 11.17 1.37 12.32
CA MET A 498 11.58 2.76 12.10
C MET A 498 12.31 2.93 10.76
N ARG A 499 13.13 1.96 10.33
CA ARG A 499 13.76 1.95 8.99
C ARG A 499 12.74 1.83 7.88
N PHE A 500 11.69 1.03 8.08
CA PHE A 500 10.57 0.95 7.15
C PHE A 500 9.92 2.33 6.96
N PHE A 501 9.60 3.04 8.05
CA PHE A 501 9.03 4.39 7.93
C PHE A 501 9.99 5.43 7.35
N GLU A 502 11.30 5.30 7.58
CA GLU A 502 12.31 6.14 6.93
C GLU A 502 12.29 5.94 5.41
N TYR A 503 12.27 4.67 4.96
CA TYR A 503 12.27 4.33 3.55
C TYR A 503 10.95 4.73 2.85
N GLU A 504 9.82 4.55 3.52
CA GLU A 504 8.49 4.78 2.95
C GLU A 504 7.96 6.22 3.13
N SER A 505 8.76 7.11 3.71
CA SER A 505 8.41 8.52 3.79
C SER A 505 8.31 9.13 2.39
N CYS A 506 7.17 9.71 2.03
CA CYS A 506 7.03 10.44 0.76
C CYS A 506 7.92 11.68 0.63
N GLY A 507 8.57 12.11 1.72
CA GLY A 507 9.51 13.22 1.72
C GLY A 507 8.89 14.63 1.81
N GLN A 508 7.57 14.74 1.78
CA GLN A 508 6.85 16.02 1.67
C GLN A 508 7.02 16.93 2.90
N CYS A 509 6.82 16.44 4.12
CA CYS A 509 6.95 17.24 5.35
C CYS A 509 8.30 16.99 6.06
N THR A 510 8.95 18.07 6.48
CA THR A 510 10.21 18.03 7.25
C THR A 510 10.16 17.12 8.48
N PRO A 511 9.15 17.20 9.38
CA PRO A 511 9.13 16.39 10.59
C PRO A 511 9.14 14.89 10.28
N CYS A 512 8.39 14.42 9.28
CA CYS A 512 8.46 13.03 8.87
C CYS A 512 9.78 12.72 8.15
N ARG A 513 10.08 13.42 7.04
CA ARG A 513 11.24 13.10 6.17
C ARG A 513 12.57 13.09 6.93
N VAL A 514 12.80 14.11 7.76
CA VAL A 514 14.05 14.24 8.50
C VAL A 514 13.94 13.55 9.86
N GLY A 515 12.77 13.55 10.49
CA GLY A 515 12.60 12.94 11.81
C GLY A 515 12.79 11.43 11.79
N THR A 516 12.27 10.73 10.79
CA THR A 516 12.50 9.28 10.65
C THR A 516 13.99 8.96 10.47
N GLU A 517 14.71 9.70 9.63
CA GLU A 517 16.16 9.56 9.42
C GLU A 517 16.95 9.78 10.72
N LYS A 518 16.60 10.84 11.48
CA LYS A 518 17.23 11.11 12.77
C LYS A 518 16.92 10.03 13.81
N ALA A 519 15.67 9.56 13.86
CA ALA A 519 15.25 8.51 14.79
C ALA A 519 16.01 7.21 14.53
N VAL A 520 16.11 6.76 13.28
CA VAL A 520 16.89 5.57 12.90
C VAL A 520 18.34 5.71 13.34
N LYS A 521 18.98 6.85 13.07
CA LYS A 521 20.36 7.10 13.47
C LYS A 521 20.57 7.06 14.99
N LEU A 522 19.65 7.65 15.75
CA LEU A 522 19.69 7.62 17.22
C LEU A 522 19.45 6.21 17.75
N MET A 523 18.54 5.45 17.16
CA MET A 523 18.25 4.05 17.54
C MET A 523 19.36 3.05 17.16
N GLN A 524 20.26 3.42 16.25
CA GLN A 524 21.45 2.62 15.94
C GLN A 524 22.57 2.77 16.99
N ALA A 525 22.53 3.80 17.83
CA ALA A 525 23.53 3.99 18.89
C ALA A 525 23.43 2.87 19.95
N PRO A 526 24.56 2.44 20.56
CA PRO A 526 24.55 1.39 21.58
C PRO A 526 23.52 1.64 22.69
N GLU A 527 23.45 2.87 23.17
CA GLU A 527 22.44 3.34 24.12
C GLU A 527 21.53 4.37 23.44
N TRP A 528 20.22 4.25 23.67
CA TRP A 528 19.23 5.17 23.12
C TRP A 528 19.10 6.41 24.02
N ASP A 529 19.20 7.60 23.42
CA ASP A 529 18.84 8.85 24.09
C ASP A 529 17.31 8.97 24.16
N GLY A 530 16.71 8.33 25.16
CA GLY A 530 15.26 8.27 25.35
C GLY A 530 14.57 9.65 25.39
N PRO A 531 15.07 10.63 26.16
CA PRO A 531 14.52 11.99 26.16
C PRO A 531 14.53 12.65 24.78
N LEU A 532 15.65 12.59 24.05
CA LEU A 532 15.75 13.19 22.71
C LEU A 532 14.87 12.47 21.70
N LEU A 533 14.83 11.14 21.73
CA LEU A 533 13.95 10.33 20.89
C LEU A 533 12.48 10.67 21.15
N THR A 534 12.10 10.91 22.40
CA THR A 534 10.72 11.29 22.78
C THR A 534 10.37 12.69 22.26
N GLU A 535 11.28 13.67 22.41
CA GLU A 535 11.08 15.03 21.88
C GLU A 535 10.95 15.04 20.36
N LEU A 536 11.81 14.30 19.66
CA LEU A 536 11.74 14.13 18.21
C LEU A 536 10.42 13.48 17.79
N SER A 537 10.02 12.41 18.50
CA SER A 537 8.77 11.70 18.24
C SER A 537 7.56 12.61 18.39
N GLN A 538 7.52 13.45 19.43
CA GLN A 538 6.44 14.42 19.63
C GLN A 538 6.36 15.41 18.47
N THR A 539 7.51 15.90 17.99
CA THR A 539 7.56 16.79 16.82
C THR A 539 7.01 16.11 15.56
N MET A 540 7.32 14.82 15.36
CA MET A 540 6.78 14.03 14.26
C MET A 540 5.25 13.88 14.35
N MET A 541 4.74 13.58 15.55
CA MET A 541 3.29 13.44 15.81
C MET A 541 2.52 14.74 15.59
N ASP A 542 3.04 15.87 16.07
CA ASP A 542 2.30 17.13 16.04
C ASP A 542 2.32 17.82 14.67
N ALA A 543 3.39 17.67 13.90
CA ALA A 543 3.65 18.48 12.72
C ALA A 543 3.65 17.71 11.37
N SER A 544 3.36 16.40 11.40
CA SER A 544 3.23 15.62 10.16
C SER A 544 1.88 15.82 9.48
N ILE A 545 1.90 15.95 8.15
CA ILE A 545 0.70 16.21 7.32
C ILE A 545 -0.26 15.01 7.30
N CYS A 546 0.27 13.79 7.40
CA CYS A 546 -0.50 12.56 7.27
C CYS A 546 -0.20 11.56 8.39
N GLY A 547 -1.02 10.51 8.45
CA GLY A 547 -0.95 9.46 9.47
C GLY A 547 0.38 8.70 9.51
N LEU A 548 1.13 8.61 8.40
CA LEU A 548 2.44 7.92 8.39
C LEU A 548 3.40 8.58 9.38
N GLY A 549 3.65 9.88 9.21
CA GLY A 549 4.58 10.60 10.10
C GLY A 549 4.08 10.71 11.53
N GLN A 550 2.75 10.66 11.73
CA GLN A 550 2.14 10.66 13.05
C GLN A 550 2.28 9.31 13.77
N ALA A 551 2.20 8.19 13.05
CA ALA A 551 2.27 6.86 13.64
C ALA A 551 3.69 6.26 13.63
N ALA A 552 4.59 6.77 12.81
CA ALA A 552 5.96 6.27 12.68
C ALA A 552 6.72 6.13 14.02
N PRO A 553 6.55 7.04 15.01
CA PRO A 553 7.20 6.89 16.30
C PRO A 553 6.60 5.82 17.23
N ASN A 554 5.41 5.27 16.93
CA ASN A 554 4.69 4.38 17.85
C ASN A 554 5.54 3.19 18.31
N PRO A 555 6.20 2.40 17.43
CA PRO A 555 7.03 1.27 17.88
C PRO A 555 8.17 1.68 18.81
N LEU A 556 8.85 2.78 18.47
CA LEU A 556 9.93 3.36 19.27
C LEU A 556 9.43 3.76 20.67
N LEU A 557 8.37 4.54 20.73
CA LEU A 557 7.83 5.06 21.98
C LEU A 557 7.34 3.92 22.89
N MET A 558 6.74 2.88 22.31
CA MET A 558 6.27 1.75 23.10
C MET A 558 7.43 0.91 23.65
N VAL A 559 8.52 0.74 22.89
CA VAL A 559 9.72 0.06 23.41
C VAL A 559 10.34 0.83 24.56
N LEU A 560 10.48 2.15 24.43
CA LEU A 560 10.95 3.02 25.54
C LEU A 560 10.07 2.91 26.79
N LYS A 561 8.75 2.76 26.61
CA LYS A 561 7.77 2.74 27.69
C LYS A 561 7.67 1.38 28.40
N TYR A 562 7.59 0.29 27.64
CA TYR A 562 7.24 -1.04 28.18
C TYR A 562 8.41 -2.00 28.30
N PHE A 563 9.52 -1.74 27.59
CA PHE A 563 10.66 -2.65 27.55
C PHE A 563 12.01 -1.92 27.76
N PRO A 564 12.14 -1.04 28.78
CA PRO A 564 13.41 -0.35 29.04
C PRO A 564 14.58 -1.31 29.30
N GLU A 565 14.31 -2.51 29.81
CA GLU A 565 15.30 -3.56 30.06
C GLU A 565 15.84 -4.22 28.77
N ASP A 566 15.12 -4.13 27.65
CA ASP A 566 15.55 -4.68 26.35
C ASP A 566 16.42 -3.67 25.56
N LEU A 567 16.66 -2.47 26.10
CA LEU A 567 17.40 -1.40 25.43
C LEU A 567 18.90 -1.36 25.74
N THR A 568 19.36 -2.13 26.73
CA THR A 568 20.75 -2.18 27.21
C THR A 568 21.54 -3.38 26.71
#